data_AF-A0A947FNQ7-F1
#
_entry.id   AF-A0A947FNQ7-F1
#
_cell.length_a   1.000
_cell.length_b   1.000
_cell.length_c   1.000
_cell.angle_alpha   90.00
_cell.angle_beta   90.00
_cell.angle_gamma   90.00
#
_symmetry.space_group_name_H-M   'P 1'
#
loop_
_entity.id
_entity.type
_entity.pdbx_description
1 polymer ?
#
loop_
_entity_poly.entity_id
_entity_poly.type
_entity_poly.pdbx_seq_one_letter_code
_entity_poly.pdbx_strand_id
1 'polypeptide(L)'
;GMQVDESAQISEVKVVATRIKVTRLTYADADTRLQELMPEVKTVCEAYRQKRRSNNAAEINLPEGSVRLVEGEVVIRPMDKLASRQMVTDAMLMAGEAVAGFCQQNSIPIPYATQPEPEKIQQPEKMSEMFAYRRQFKASRTSLQPEAHFGLGLEQYTRCTSPLRRYQDLTVHQQLRAFLMGETLLDETQLSEKLMSQDQRSGSIRRAERFSNQHWKLVYLQRNPQWQGQAVIVYKDERKAFIIIPELAMETKIRTRENFQLDDTISVRVTGVDLPEQTAYFQCL
;
A
#
# COMPACT_ATOMS: atom_id res chain seq x y z
N GLY A 1 12.71 -4.99 -20.30
CA GLY A 1 13.02 -3.55 -20.33
C GLY A 1 11.85 -2.79 -20.88
N MET A 2 11.82 -1.48 -20.67
CA MET A 2 10.84 -0.57 -21.26
C MET A 2 11.56 0.74 -21.57
N GLN A 3 11.09 1.45 -22.59
CA GLN A 3 11.46 2.84 -22.80
C GLN A 3 10.44 3.72 -22.09
N VAL A 4 10.93 4.83 -21.53
CA VAL A 4 10.10 5.84 -20.89
C VAL A 4 10.57 7.19 -21.41
N ASP A 5 9.67 7.94 -22.05
CA ASP A 5 9.99 9.26 -22.57
C ASP A 5 9.90 10.35 -21.49
N GLU A 6 10.19 11.60 -21.87
CA GLU A 6 10.16 12.77 -20.97
C GLU A 6 8.77 13.05 -20.38
N SER A 7 7.69 12.57 -21.03
CA SER A 7 6.32 12.67 -20.54
C SER A 7 5.91 11.51 -19.62
N ALA A 8 6.86 10.63 -19.29
CA ALA A 8 6.63 9.37 -18.58
C ALA A 8 5.65 8.42 -19.30
N GLN A 9 5.63 8.46 -20.64
CA GLN A 9 4.91 7.49 -21.44
C GLN A 9 5.78 6.24 -21.63
N ILE A 10 5.19 5.07 -21.35
CA ILE A 10 5.86 3.78 -21.47
C ILE A 10 5.71 3.27 -22.91
N SER A 11 6.81 2.85 -23.52
CA SER A 11 6.85 2.26 -24.85
C SER A 11 7.87 1.12 -24.93
N GLU A 12 7.88 0.40 -26.05
CA GLU A 12 8.84 -0.68 -26.36
C GLU A 12 9.04 -1.70 -25.22
N VAL A 13 7.96 -2.14 -24.60
CA VAL A 13 8.01 -3.09 -23.49
C VAL A 13 8.49 -4.45 -23.98
N LYS A 14 9.58 -4.95 -23.38
CA LYS A 14 10.14 -6.29 -23.62
C LYS A 14 10.20 -7.07 -22.31
N VAL A 15 9.51 -8.20 -22.26
CA VAL A 15 9.59 -9.16 -21.15
C VAL A 15 10.54 -10.28 -21.54
N VAL A 16 11.61 -10.49 -20.76
CA VAL A 16 12.63 -11.51 -21.04
C VAL A 16 13.17 -12.11 -19.74
N ALA A 17 13.62 -13.36 -19.80
CA ALA A 17 14.39 -13.97 -18.72
C ALA A 17 15.80 -13.36 -18.69
N THR A 18 16.28 -12.98 -17.50
CA THR A 18 17.61 -12.38 -17.33
C THR A 18 18.34 -12.99 -16.15
N ARG A 19 19.67 -12.88 -16.15
CA ARG A 19 20.52 -13.12 -14.98
C ARG A 19 21.14 -11.79 -14.58
N ILE A 20 20.87 -11.35 -13.35
CA ILE A 20 21.34 -10.07 -12.81
C ILE A 20 22.17 -10.30 -11.55
N LYS A 21 23.11 -9.38 -11.28
CA LYS A 21 23.81 -9.29 -9.99
C LYS A 21 23.15 -8.16 -9.19
N VAL A 22 22.52 -8.51 -8.07
CA VAL A 22 21.77 -7.56 -7.25
C VAL A 22 22.60 -7.10 -6.05
N THR A 23 22.62 -5.79 -5.81
CA THR A 23 23.14 -5.20 -4.57
C THR A 23 21.98 -4.88 -3.63
N ARG A 24 22.08 -5.29 -2.36
CA ARG A 24 21.05 -5.05 -1.36
C ARG A 24 21.35 -3.77 -0.59
N LEU A 25 20.34 -2.91 -0.42
CA LEU A 25 20.40 -1.69 0.38
C LEU A 25 19.14 -1.60 1.24
N THR A 26 19.23 -0.94 2.40
CA THR A 26 18.03 -0.46 3.10
C THR A 26 17.53 0.81 2.42
N TYR A 27 16.28 1.21 2.69
CA TYR A 27 15.78 2.50 2.18
C TYR A 27 16.61 3.66 2.72
N ALA A 28 16.98 3.64 4.01
CA ALA A 28 17.82 4.69 4.59
C ALA A 28 19.17 4.82 3.86
N ASP A 29 19.84 3.70 3.59
CA ASP A 29 21.11 3.72 2.84
C ASP A 29 20.91 4.23 1.41
N ALA A 30 19.84 3.78 0.75
CA ALA A 30 19.52 4.19 -0.62
C ALA A 30 19.19 5.69 -0.71
N ASP A 31 18.52 6.26 0.29
CA ASP A 31 18.17 7.68 0.34
C ASP A 31 19.42 8.57 0.36
N THR A 32 20.43 8.19 1.15
CA THR A 32 21.70 8.93 1.23
C THR A 32 22.53 8.91 -0.06
N ARG A 33 22.27 7.93 -0.94
CA ARG A 33 23.06 7.69 -2.16
C ARG A 33 22.22 7.77 -3.43
N LEU A 34 20.98 8.24 -3.33
CA LEU A 34 19.97 8.13 -4.40
C LEU A 34 20.41 8.88 -5.66
N GLN A 35 20.92 10.09 -5.47
CA GLN A 35 21.35 10.98 -6.54
C GLN A 35 22.64 10.49 -7.23
N GLU A 36 23.49 9.77 -6.50
CA GLU A 36 24.74 9.22 -7.03
C GLU A 36 24.53 7.88 -7.74
N LEU A 37 23.69 7.01 -7.19
CA LEU A 37 23.54 5.65 -7.68
C LEU A 37 22.56 5.53 -8.86
N MET A 38 21.51 6.35 -8.88
CA MET A 38 20.36 6.15 -9.78
C MET A 38 19.69 7.47 -10.20
N PRO A 39 20.42 8.49 -10.69
CA PRO A 39 19.84 9.78 -11.04
C PRO A 39 18.75 9.68 -12.11
N GLU A 40 18.98 8.88 -13.16
CA GLU A 40 18.02 8.67 -14.25
C GLU A 40 16.74 7.98 -13.78
N VAL A 41 16.86 6.94 -12.94
CA VAL A 41 15.70 6.22 -12.38
C VAL A 41 14.88 7.14 -11.50
N LYS A 42 15.53 8.00 -10.71
CA LYS A 42 14.87 9.00 -9.89
C LYS A 42 14.04 9.96 -10.75
N THR A 43 14.66 10.56 -11.78
CA THR A 43 13.97 11.49 -12.70
C THR A 43 12.76 10.83 -13.37
N VAL A 44 12.94 9.61 -13.88
CA VAL A 44 11.87 8.85 -14.54
C VAL A 44 10.73 8.52 -13.56
N CYS A 45 11.03 8.13 -12.33
CA CYS A 45 10.03 7.86 -11.30
C CYS A 45 9.28 9.12 -10.85
N GLU A 46 9.97 10.26 -10.77
CA GLU A 46 9.36 11.56 -10.45
C GLU A 46 8.40 12.02 -11.54
N ALA A 47 8.82 11.97 -12.81
CA ALA A 47 7.95 12.28 -13.94
C ALA A 47 6.71 11.37 -13.97
N TYR A 48 6.91 10.07 -13.75
CA TYR A 48 5.82 9.09 -13.67
C TYR A 48 4.86 9.36 -12.52
N ARG A 49 5.36 9.75 -11.34
CA ARG A 49 4.52 10.17 -10.22
C ARG A 49 3.66 11.37 -10.61
N GLN A 50 4.23 12.38 -11.27
CA GLN A 50 3.48 13.57 -11.69
C GLN A 50 2.40 13.24 -12.71
N LYS A 51 2.69 12.36 -13.69
CA LYS A 51 1.67 11.84 -14.61
C LYS A 51 0.52 11.15 -13.88
N ARG A 52 0.80 10.30 -12.89
CA ARG A 52 -0.24 9.66 -12.08
C ARG A 52 -1.07 10.69 -11.30
N ARG A 53 -0.43 11.73 -10.74
CA ARG A 53 -1.11 12.83 -10.04
C ARG A 53 -2.02 13.64 -10.97
N SER A 54 -1.58 13.97 -12.19
CA SER A 54 -2.44 14.63 -13.18
C SER A 54 -3.64 13.75 -13.58
N ASN A 55 -3.51 12.43 -13.43
CA ASN A 55 -4.59 11.46 -13.61
C ASN A 55 -5.37 11.17 -12.32
N ASN A 56 -5.38 12.09 -11.35
CA ASN A 56 -6.13 12.00 -10.09
C ASN A 56 -5.74 10.82 -9.19
N ALA A 57 -4.50 10.31 -9.28
CA ALA A 57 -4.02 9.30 -8.34
C ALA A 57 -4.18 9.79 -6.89
N ALA A 58 -4.70 8.91 -6.03
CA ALA A 58 -5.02 9.26 -4.66
C ALA A 58 -3.76 9.28 -3.78
N GLU A 59 -3.51 10.39 -3.09
CA GLU A 59 -2.36 10.55 -2.19
C GLU A 59 -2.77 10.39 -0.71
N ILE A 60 -3.08 9.17 -0.30
CA ILE A 60 -3.48 8.88 1.09
C ILE A 60 -2.24 8.46 1.89
N ASN A 61 -1.55 9.45 2.48
CA ASN A 61 -0.28 9.26 3.18
C ASN A 61 -0.44 9.25 4.71
N LEU A 62 -1.30 8.36 5.20
CA LEU A 62 -1.53 8.16 6.64
C LEU A 62 -0.35 7.43 7.32
N PRO A 63 -0.13 7.62 8.63
CA PRO A 63 0.95 6.95 9.35
C PRO A 63 0.87 5.41 9.25
N GLU A 64 1.94 4.81 8.73
CA GLU A 64 2.15 3.37 8.71
C GLU A 64 3.23 2.99 9.71
N GLY A 65 3.23 1.73 10.16
CA GLY A 65 4.23 1.24 11.09
C GLY A 65 4.37 -0.27 11.00
N SER A 66 5.58 -0.75 11.27
CA SER A 66 5.87 -2.17 11.41
C SER A 66 5.88 -2.57 12.87
N VAL A 67 5.36 -3.77 13.16
CA VAL A 67 5.40 -4.37 14.49
C VAL A 67 6.30 -5.59 14.39
N ARG A 68 7.30 -5.69 15.26
CA ARG A 68 8.24 -6.82 15.31
C ARG A 68 8.45 -7.27 16.74
N LEU A 69 8.71 -8.56 16.91
CA LEU A 69 9.24 -9.11 18.14
C LEU A 69 10.75 -9.30 17.95
N VAL A 70 11.56 -8.57 18.71
CA VAL A 70 13.03 -8.63 18.67
C VAL A 70 13.51 -8.99 20.06
N GLU A 71 14.13 -10.17 20.21
CA GLU A 71 14.68 -10.64 21.50
C GLU A 71 13.64 -10.64 22.64
N GLY A 72 12.37 -10.93 22.32
CA GLY A 72 11.27 -10.93 23.29
C GLY A 72 10.62 -9.55 23.54
N GLU A 73 11.18 -8.48 22.99
CA GLU A 73 10.64 -7.13 23.06
C GLU A 73 9.82 -6.77 21.84
N VAL A 74 8.67 -6.13 22.09
CA VAL A 74 7.79 -5.65 21.03
C VAL A 74 8.31 -4.29 20.57
N VAL A 75 8.70 -4.21 19.31
CA VAL A 75 9.19 -2.99 18.68
C VAL A 75 8.18 -2.52 17.65
N ILE A 76 7.57 -1.36 17.90
CA ILE A 76 6.73 -0.66 16.92
C ILE A 76 7.60 0.42 16.29
N ARG A 77 7.78 0.37 14.98
CA ARG A 77 8.54 1.38 14.23
C ARG A 77 7.62 2.06 13.23
N PRO A 78 7.37 3.38 13.37
CA PRO A 78 6.80 4.17 12.31
C PRO A 78 7.60 3.99 11.02
N MET A 79 6.90 4.02 9.90
CA MET A 79 7.54 3.94 8.60
C MET A 79 7.88 5.34 8.11
N ASP A 80 9.18 5.59 7.96
CA ASP A 80 9.68 6.86 7.44
C ASP A 80 9.24 7.09 5.98
N LYS A 81 8.91 8.35 5.67
CA LYS A 81 8.57 8.82 4.33
C LYS A 81 9.85 9.15 3.55
N LEU A 82 10.60 8.11 3.19
CA LEU A 82 11.86 8.24 2.46
C LEU A 82 11.64 8.38 0.95
N ALA A 83 12.40 9.25 0.28
CA ALA A 83 12.30 9.46 -1.16
C ALA A 83 12.65 8.17 -1.94
N SER A 84 13.62 7.41 -1.45
CA SER A 84 13.99 6.09 -2.01
C SER A 84 12.81 5.10 -2.00
N ARG A 85 11.96 5.15 -0.96
CA ARG A 85 10.78 4.26 -0.85
C ARG A 85 9.70 4.68 -1.81
N GLN A 86 9.54 5.99 -2.01
CA GLN A 86 8.64 6.55 -3.00
C GLN A 86 9.07 6.11 -4.41
N MET A 87 10.34 6.30 -4.74
CA MET A 87 10.93 5.90 -6.03
C MET A 87 10.73 4.41 -6.32
N VAL A 88 10.98 3.52 -5.35
CA VAL A 88 10.72 2.09 -5.52
C VAL A 88 9.24 1.82 -5.75
N THR A 89 8.34 2.50 -5.04
CA THR A 89 6.89 2.40 -5.28
C THR A 89 6.54 2.73 -6.73
N ASP A 90 7.05 3.85 -7.26
CA ASP A 90 6.77 4.25 -8.66
C ASP A 90 7.34 3.26 -9.66
N ALA A 91 8.57 2.80 -9.46
CA ALA A 91 9.20 1.80 -10.34
C ALA A 91 8.38 0.50 -10.36
N MET A 92 7.83 0.07 -9.22
CA MET A 92 6.98 -1.13 -9.16
C MET A 92 5.63 -0.92 -9.86
N LEU A 93 5.04 0.28 -9.73
CA LEU A 93 3.79 0.63 -10.40
C LEU A 93 3.97 0.70 -11.92
N MET A 94 5.04 1.34 -12.37
CA MET A 94 5.44 1.44 -13.77
C MET A 94 5.69 0.06 -14.37
N ALA A 95 6.36 -0.84 -13.67
CA ALA A 95 6.53 -2.23 -14.10
C ALA A 95 5.17 -2.96 -14.25
N GLY A 96 4.23 -2.71 -13.34
CA GLY A 96 2.89 -3.28 -13.40
C GLY A 96 2.04 -2.75 -14.54
N GLU A 97 2.11 -1.44 -14.84
CA GLU A 97 1.47 -0.84 -16.01
C GLU A 97 2.09 -1.36 -17.32
N ALA A 98 3.41 -1.39 -17.41
CA ALA A 98 4.12 -1.91 -18.58
C ALA A 98 3.76 -3.37 -18.87
N VAL A 99 3.73 -4.22 -17.84
CA VAL A 99 3.34 -5.63 -17.98
C VAL A 99 1.87 -5.77 -18.35
N ALA A 100 0.98 -4.95 -17.78
CA ALA A 100 -0.43 -4.93 -18.16
C ALA A 100 -0.60 -4.63 -19.66
N GLY A 101 0.05 -3.56 -20.15
CA GLY A 101 0.02 -3.21 -21.57
C GLY A 101 0.64 -4.26 -22.48
N PHE A 102 1.77 -4.85 -22.07
CA PHE A 102 2.40 -5.95 -22.82
C PHE A 102 1.45 -7.16 -22.96
N CYS A 103 0.81 -7.58 -21.88
CA CYS A 103 -0.13 -8.70 -21.91
C CYS A 103 -1.36 -8.39 -22.76
N GLN A 104 -1.90 -7.17 -22.66
CA GLN A 104 -3.03 -6.72 -23.48
C GLN A 104 -2.69 -6.78 -24.98
N GLN A 105 -1.54 -6.23 -25.39
CA GLN A 105 -1.10 -6.21 -26.79
C GLN A 105 -0.86 -7.60 -27.38
N ASN A 106 -0.51 -8.58 -26.55
CA ASN A 106 -0.21 -9.94 -26.96
C ASN A 106 -1.34 -10.93 -26.64
N SER A 107 -2.53 -10.43 -26.24
CA SER A 107 -3.68 -11.26 -25.85
C SER A 107 -3.36 -12.33 -24.80
N ILE A 108 -2.48 -11.98 -23.84
CA ILE A 108 -2.11 -12.85 -22.72
C ILE A 108 -3.11 -12.61 -21.58
N PRO A 109 -3.98 -13.58 -21.24
CA PRO A 109 -4.94 -13.39 -20.17
C PRO A 109 -4.22 -13.38 -18.82
N ILE A 110 -4.48 -12.35 -18.00
CA ILE A 110 -3.85 -12.15 -16.70
C ILE A 110 -4.85 -11.51 -15.71
N PRO A 111 -4.62 -11.63 -14.39
CA PRO A 111 -5.35 -10.83 -13.42
C PRO A 111 -4.91 -9.36 -13.46
N TYR A 112 -5.84 -8.47 -13.78
CA TYR A 112 -5.73 -7.03 -13.60
C TYR A 112 -6.20 -6.63 -12.20
N ALA A 113 -5.56 -5.62 -11.61
CA ALA A 113 -6.01 -4.99 -10.38
C ALA A 113 -6.75 -3.71 -10.74
N THR A 114 -8.04 -3.67 -10.42
CA THR A 114 -8.91 -2.55 -10.80
C THR A 114 -9.54 -1.91 -9.56
N GLN A 115 -9.87 -0.64 -9.67
CA GLN A 115 -10.51 0.11 -8.60
C GLN A 115 -11.35 1.23 -9.22
N PRO A 116 -12.67 1.23 -9.00
CA PRO A 116 -13.52 2.26 -9.57
C PRO A 116 -13.29 3.62 -8.89
N GLU A 117 -13.68 4.67 -9.61
CA GLU A 117 -13.70 6.04 -9.10
C GLU A 117 -14.62 6.19 -7.88
N PRO A 118 -14.23 6.96 -6.85
CA PRO A 118 -15.10 7.33 -5.73
C PRO A 118 -16.17 8.34 -6.19
N GLU A 119 -17.19 8.55 -5.38
CA GLU A 119 -18.26 9.51 -5.71
C GLU A 119 -17.78 10.96 -5.85
N LYS A 120 -16.68 11.31 -5.16
CA LYS A 120 -16.08 12.64 -5.20
C LYS A 120 -14.57 12.52 -5.30
N ILE A 121 -13.98 13.11 -6.34
CA ILE A 121 -12.52 13.24 -6.46
C ILE A 121 -12.06 14.40 -5.57
N GLN A 122 -11.03 14.15 -4.75
CA GLN A 122 -10.46 15.12 -3.82
C GLN A 122 -8.94 14.93 -3.79
N GLN A 123 -8.21 16.00 -3.46
CA GLN A 123 -6.77 15.96 -3.19
C GLN A 123 -6.54 16.38 -1.74
N PRO A 124 -6.73 15.45 -0.77
CA PRO A 124 -6.62 15.79 0.64
C PRO A 124 -5.17 16.08 1.04
N GLU A 125 -4.96 17.14 1.81
CA GLU A 125 -3.64 17.50 2.33
C GLU A 125 -3.51 17.12 3.81
N LYS A 126 -4.60 17.25 4.57
CA LYS A 126 -4.61 17.01 6.01
C LYS A 126 -4.93 15.56 6.36
N MET A 127 -4.57 15.14 7.58
CA MET A 127 -4.74 13.75 8.01
C MET A 127 -6.22 13.38 8.13
N SER A 128 -7.06 14.30 8.63
CA SER A 128 -8.51 14.11 8.72
C SER A 128 -9.15 13.97 7.34
N GLU A 129 -8.72 14.78 6.37
CA GLU A 129 -9.17 14.74 4.98
C GLU A 129 -8.74 13.43 4.32
N MET A 130 -7.49 13.00 4.49
CA MET A 130 -7.00 11.70 3.98
C MET A 130 -7.76 10.53 4.60
N PHE A 131 -8.04 10.59 5.92
CA PHE A 131 -8.83 9.58 6.62
C PHE A 131 -10.25 9.49 6.08
N ALA A 132 -10.91 10.63 5.85
CA ALA A 132 -12.25 10.69 5.28
C ALA A 132 -12.25 10.21 3.82
N TYR A 133 -11.29 10.68 3.01
CA TYR A 133 -11.19 10.37 1.59
C TYR A 133 -10.97 8.87 1.36
N ARG A 134 -10.04 8.25 2.11
CA ARG A 134 -9.78 6.78 2.06
C ARG A 134 -11.05 5.94 2.19
N ARG A 135 -12.02 6.39 2.99
CA ARG A 135 -13.27 5.65 3.25
C ARG A 135 -14.29 5.72 2.11
N GLN A 136 -14.08 6.62 1.13
CA GLN A 136 -14.90 6.71 -0.07
C GLN A 136 -14.50 5.68 -1.14
N PHE A 137 -13.33 5.05 -0.99
CA PHE A 137 -12.81 4.10 -1.97
C PHE A 137 -13.45 2.74 -1.80
N LYS A 138 -13.87 2.14 -2.92
CA LYS A 138 -14.14 0.70 -2.97
C LYS A 138 -12.82 -0.06 -2.88
N ALA A 139 -12.86 -1.28 -2.33
CA ALA A 139 -11.70 -2.16 -2.33
C ALA A 139 -11.23 -2.43 -3.77
N SER A 140 -9.92 -2.46 -3.98
CA SER A 140 -9.35 -2.95 -5.24
C SER A 140 -9.77 -4.40 -5.46
N ARG A 141 -10.26 -4.68 -6.66
CA ARG A 141 -10.71 -6.01 -7.10
C ARG A 141 -9.79 -6.58 -8.16
N THR A 142 -9.90 -7.89 -8.34
CA THR A 142 -9.25 -8.59 -9.45
C THR A 142 -10.23 -8.67 -10.61
N SER A 143 -9.79 -8.34 -11.82
CA SER A 143 -10.55 -8.49 -13.06
C SER A 143 -9.70 -9.25 -14.07
N LEU A 144 -10.32 -9.98 -15.01
CA LEU A 144 -9.63 -10.54 -16.17
C LEU A 144 -9.65 -9.59 -17.37
N GLN A 145 -10.49 -8.56 -17.31
CA GLN A 145 -10.53 -7.49 -18.28
C GLN A 145 -9.74 -6.28 -17.76
N PRO A 146 -8.98 -5.58 -18.61
CA PRO A 146 -8.30 -4.36 -18.23
C PRO A 146 -9.33 -3.28 -17.90
N GLU A 147 -9.24 -2.72 -16.69
CA GLU A 147 -10.01 -1.56 -16.27
C GLU A 147 -9.13 -0.61 -15.45
N ALA A 148 -9.58 0.63 -15.32
CA ALA A 148 -8.88 1.64 -14.55
C ALA A 148 -8.70 1.24 -13.07
N HIS A 149 -7.55 1.65 -12.52
CA HIS A 149 -7.31 1.66 -11.09
C HIS A 149 -7.24 3.09 -10.59
N PHE A 150 -8.40 3.66 -10.24
CA PHE A 150 -8.54 5.07 -9.87
C PHE A 150 -7.51 5.52 -8.83
N GLY A 151 -7.36 4.81 -7.71
CA GLY A 151 -6.44 5.21 -6.65
C GLY A 151 -4.97 5.27 -7.07
N LEU A 152 -4.60 4.67 -8.20
CA LEU A 152 -3.24 4.71 -8.75
C LEU A 152 -3.09 5.71 -9.90
N GLY A 153 -4.18 6.25 -10.46
CA GLY A 153 -4.18 7.11 -11.64
C GLY A 153 -3.77 6.37 -12.93
N LEU A 154 -4.11 5.08 -13.02
CA LEU A 154 -3.72 4.19 -14.13
C LEU A 154 -4.93 3.64 -14.87
N GLU A 155 -4.88 3.64 -16.20
CA GLU A 155 -5.93 3.09 -17.08
C GLU A 155 -5.96 1.56 -17.06
N GLN A 156 -4.80 0.93 -16.83
CA GLN A 156 -4.66 -0.50 -16.64
C GLN A 156 -3.47 -0.80 -15.73
N TYR A 157 -3.61 -1.83 -14.91
CA TYR A 157 -2.57 -2.20 -13.96
C TYR A 157 -2.67 -3.66 -13.56
N THR A 158 -1.52 -4.33 -13.47
CA THR A 158 -1.41 -5.65 -12.85
C THR A 158 -0.30 -5.65 -11.80
N ARG A 159 -0.44 -6.52 -10.80
CA ARG A 159 0.57 -6.73 -9.77
C ARG A 159 1.51 -7.83 -10.26
N CYS A 160 2.78 -7.50 -10.52
CA CYS A 160 3.75 -8.47 -11.06
C CYS A 160 5.12 -8.46 -10.36
N THR A 161 5.30 -7.65 -9.32
CA THR A 161 6.61 -7.39 -8.70
C THR A 161 6.84 -8.11 -7.38
N SER A 162 5.95 -9.01 -6.97
CA SER A 162 6.04 -9.75 -5.70
C SER A 162 5.61 -11.23 -5.79
N PRO A 163 6.07 -12.00 -6.79
CA PRO A 163 5.63 -13.40 -7.01
C PRO A 163 5.97 -14.36 -5.85
N LEU A 164 6.97 -14.03 -5.02
CA LEU A 164 7.35 -14.85 -3.86
C LEU A 164 6.36 -14.77 -2.68
N ARG A 165 5.52 -13.73 -2.64
CA ARG A 165 4.62 -13.45 -1.51
C ARG A 165 3.18 -13.17 -1.91
N ARG A 166 2.90 -13.04 -3.21
CA ARG A 166 1.56 -12.82 -3.76
C ARG A 166 1.32 -13.81 -4.90
N TYR A 167 0.29 -14.63 -4.75
CA TYR A 167 -0.04 -15.66 -5.73
C TYR A 167 -0.55 -15.10 -7.06
N GLN A 168 -1.22 -13.94 -7.03
CA GLN A 168 -1.65 -13.24 -8.23
C GLN A 168 -0.44 -12.84 -9.09
N ASP A 169 0.59 -12.24 -8.48
CA ASP A 169 1.86 -11.94 -9.16
C ASP A 169 2.53 -13.19 -9.72
N LEU A 170 2.50 -14.32 -8.98
CA LEU A 170 3.01 -15.60 -9.49
C LEU A 170 2.23 -16.07 -10.72
N THR A 171 0.92 -15.88 -10.74
CA THR A 171 0.08 -16.26 -11.90
C THR A 171 0.40 -15.40 -13.12
N VAL A 172 0.64 -14.10 -12.94
CA VAL A 172 1.14 -13.22 -14.02
C VAL A 172 2.47 -13.74 -14.55
N HIS A 173 3.41 -14.11 -13.67
CA HIS A 173 4.70 -14.69 -14.07
C HIS A 173 4.54 -16.00 -14.83
N GLN A 174 3.61 -16.87 -14.44
CA GLN A 174 3.34 -18.13 -15.13
C GLN A 174 2.82 -17.90 -16.55
N GLN A 175 1.86 -16.98 -16.73
CA GLN A 175 1.33 -16.63 -18.06
C GLN A 175 2.40 -16.01 -18.96
N LEU A 176 3.19 -15.05 -18.44
CA LEU A 176 4.30 -14.46 -19.18
C LEU A 176 5.34 -15.51 -19.60
N ARG A 177 5.69 -16.43 -18.70
CA ARG A 177 6.68 -17.48 -19.01
C ARG A 177 6.15 -18.48 -20.04
N ALA A 178 4.90 -18.92 -19.91
CA ALA A 178 4.28 -19.81 -20.89
C ALA A 178 4.26 -19.15 -22.28
N PHE A 179 3.86 -17.87 -22.36
CA PHE A 179 3.90 -17.09 -23.59
C PHE A 179 5.31 -17.05 -24.22
N LEU A 180 6.33 -16.73 -23.42
CA LEU A 180 7.72 -16.64 -23.91
C LEU A 180 8.30 -17.99 -24.37
N MET A 181 7.77 -19.11 -23.87
CA MET A 181 8.19 -20.46 -24.25
C MET A 181 7.32 -21.06 -25.36
N GLY A 182 6.28 -20.36 -25.83
CA GLY A 182 5.31 -20.90 -26.79
C GLY A 182 4.43 -22.01 -26.21
N GLU A 183 4.28 -22.06 -24.89
CA GLU A 183 3.44 -23.02 -24.18
C GLU A 183 1.98 -22.54 -24.14
N THR A 184 1.07 -23.47 -23.86
CA THR A 184 -0.36 -23.18 -23.71
C THR A 184 -0.60 -22.25 -22.51
N LEU A 185 -1.27 -21.13 -22.78
CA LEU A 185 -1.72 -20.19 -21.75
C LEU A 185 -2.94 -20.75 -21.01
N LEU A 186 -3.17 -20.24 -19.79
CA LEU A 186 -4.42 -20.54 -19.11
C LEU A 186 -5.49 -19.63 -19.71
N ASP A 187 -6.66 -20.16 -20.03
CA ASP A 187 -7.76 -19.32 -20.49
C ASP A 187 -8.42 -18.53 -19.33
N GLU A 188 -9.35 -17.64 -19.68
CA GLU A 188 -10.06 -16.82 -18.69
C GLU A 188 -10.84 -17.66 -17.67
N THR A 189 -11.39 -18.81 -18.08
CA THR A 189 -12.14 -19.70 -17.20
C THR A 189 -11.22 -20.32 -16.15
N GLN A 190 -10.10 -20.89 -16.60
CA GLN A 190 -9.08 -21.50 -15.75
C GLN A 190 -8.46 -20.47 -14.78
N LEU A 191 -8.19 -19.26 -15.27
CA LEU A 191 -7.70 -18.17 -14.42
C LEU A 191 -8.73 -17.74 -13.38
N SER A 192 -10.00 -17.61 -13.78
CA SER A 192 -11.09 -17.22 -12.88
C SER A 192 -11.25 -18.22 -11.73
N GLU A 193 -11.32 -19.53 -12.04
CA GLU A 193 -11.41 -20.59 -11.03
C GLU A 193 -10.24 -20.54 -10.04
N LYS A 194 -9.03 -20.37 -10.58
CA LYS A 194 -7.81 -20.28 -9.79
C LYS A 194 -7.82 -19.04 -8.88
N LEU A 195 -8.20 -17.88 -9.39
CA LEU A 195 -8.26 -16.62 -8.62
C LEU A 195 -9.32 -16.66 -7.52
N MET A 196 -10.52 -17.20 -7.81
CA MET A 196 -11.59 -17.34 -6.82
C MET A 196 -11.15 -18.18 -5.61
N SER A 197 -10.46 -19.30 -5.85
CA SER A 197 -9.95 -20.15 -4.78
C SER A 197 -8.93 -19.44 -3.88
N GLN A 198 -8.19 -18.48 -4.45
CA GLN A 198 -7.10 -17.77 -3.78
C GLN A 198 -7.58 -16.53 -3.05
N ASP A 199 -8.57 -15.82 -3.58
CA ASP A 199 -9.13 -14.63 -2.95
C ASP A 199 -9.80 -14.98 -1.60
N GLN A 200 -10.48 -16.13 -1.53
CA GLN A 200 -11.05 -16.64 -0.27
C GLN A 200 -9.98 -16.85 0.83
N ARG A 201 -8.83 -17.41 0.46
CA ARG A 201 -7.70 -17.64 1.40
C ARG A 201 -6.98 -16.35 1.76
N SER A 202 -6.77 -15.49 0.77
CA SER A 202 -6.06 -14.22 0.93
C SER A 202 -6.77 -13.27 1.91
N GLY A 203 -8.11 -13.26 1.91
CA GLY A 203 -8.90 -12.48 2.87
C GLY A 203 -8.64 -12.89 4.33
N SER A 204 -8.55 -14.18 4.60
CA SER A 204 -8.26 -14.71 5.94
C SER A 204 -6.82 -14.46 6.36
N ILE A 205 -5.84 -14.60 5.46
CA ILE A 205 -4.43 -14.27 5.74
C ILE A 205 -4.27 -12.80 6.14
N ARG A 206 -4.85 -11.86 5.37
CA ARG A 206 -4.76 -10.43 5.69
C ARG A 206 -5.47 -10.09 7.01
N ARG A 207 -6.57 -10.75 7.33
CA ARG A 207 -7.24 -10.59 8.64
C ARG A 207 -6.36 -11.07 9.78
N ALA A 208 -5.78 -12.27 9.67
CA ALA A 208 -4.89 -12.83 10.67
C ALA A 208 -3.65 -11.95 10.88
N GLU A 209 -3.04 -11.43 9.81
CA GLU A 209 -1.91 -10.50 9.90
C GLU A 209 -2.31 -9.21 10.64
N ARG A 210 -3.45 -8.61 10.31
CA ARG A 210 -3.95 -7.41 11.02
C ARG A 210 -4.22 -7.68 12.51
N PHE A 211 -4.85 -8.81 12.84
CA PHE A 211 -5.09 -9.19 14.23
C PHE A 211 -3.79 -9.45 14.99
N SER A 212 -2.82 -10.12 14.37
CA SER A 212 -1.50 -10.33 14.98
C SER A 212 -0.78 -9.01 15.24
N ASN A 213 -0.74 -8.12 14.25
CA ASN A 213 -0.13 -6.79 14.40
C ASN A 213 -0.82 -5.97 15.49
N GLN A 214 -2.17 -6.01 15.55
CA GLN A 214 -2.93 -5.35 16.61
C GLN A 214 -2.61 -5.95 17.98
N HIS A 215 -2.66 -7.28 18.11
CA HIS A 215 -2.32 -7.99 19.35
C HIS A 215 -0.96 -7.56 19.89
N TRP A 216 0.09 -7.53 19.06
CA TRP A 216 1.41 -7.13 19.51
C TRP A 216 1.48 -5.65 19.91
N LYS A 217 0.78 -4.74 19.23
CA LYS A 217 0.66 -3.35 19.70
C LYS A 217 0.00 -3.25 21.07
N LEU A 218 -0.99 -4.09 21.35
CA LEU A 218 -1.65 -4.14 22.65
C LEU A 218 -0.73 -4.72 23.73
N VAL A 219 0.05 -5.77 23.42
CA VAL A 219 1.08 -6.29 24.33
C VAL A 219 2.12 -5.22 24.66
N TYR A 220 2.56 -4.45 23.66
CA TYR A 220 3.45 -3.30 23.88
C TYR A 220 2.84 -2.29 24.86
N LEU A 221 1.58 -1.89 24.65
CA LEU A 221 0.89 -0.96 25.55
C LEU A 221 0.65 -1.54 26.95
N GLN A 222 0.36 -2.84 27.06
CA GLN A 222 0.18 -3.52 28.34
C GLN A 222 1.46 -3.54 29.16
N ARG A 223 2.62 -3.72 28.51
CA ARG A 223 3.94 -3.65 29.15
C ARG A 223 4.36 -2.21 29.49
N ASN A 224 3.72 -1.21 28.88
CA ASN A 224 4.01 0.21 29.07
C ASN A 224 2.76 0.97 29.55
N PRO A 225 2.23 0.69 30.77
CA PRO A 225 0.98 1.28 31.25
C PRO A 225 1.04 2.80 31.48
N GLN A 226 2.25 3.36 31.54
CA GLN A 226 2.48 4.81 31.65
C GLN A 226 2.69 5.47 30.29
N TRP A 227 2.49 4.76 29.17
CA TRP A 227 2.71 5.30 27.85
C TRP A 227 1.82 6.53 27.60
N GLN A 228 2.46 7.58 27.10
CA GLN A 228 1.83 8.81 26.64
C GLN A 228 2.40 9.16 25.27
N GLY A 229 1.59 9.76 24.41
CA GLY A 229 2.03 10.17 23.09
C GLY A 229 1.08 11.16 22.45
N GLN A 230 1.44 11.59 21.24
CA GLN A 230 0.62 12.50 20.45
C GLN A 230 -0.35 11.74 19.57
N ALA A 231 -1.56 12.27 19.45
CA ALA A 231 -2.58 11.76 18.55
C ALA A 231 -3.23 12.90 17.76
N VAL A 232 -3.70 12.62 16.55
CA VAL A 232 -4.37 13.59 15.68
C VAL A 232 -5.84 13.26 15.59
N ILE A 233 -6.72 14.25 15.81
CA ILE A 233 -8.17 14.11 15.68
C ILE A 233 -8.54 14.04 14.18
N VAL A 234 -9.03 12.89 13.72
CA VAL A 234 -9.32 12.69 12.27
C VAL A 234 -10.81 12.58 11.95
N TYR A 235 -11.65 12.36 12.96
CA TYR A 235 -13.11 12.39 12.82
C TYR A 235 -13.76 12.66 14.17
N LYS A 236 -14.88 13.39 14.15
CA LYS A 236 -15.64 13.75 15.34
C LYS A 236 -17.07 13.23 15.26
N ASP A 237 -17.56 12.83 16.41
CA ASP A 237 -18.95 12.50 16.72
C ASP A 237 -19.32 13.19 18.05
N GLU A 238 -20.59 13.25 18.44
CA GLU A 238 -21.07 14.11 19.55
C GLU A 238 -20.36 13.89 20.89
N ARG A 239 -19.93 12.65 21.19
CA ARG A 239 -19.26 12.27 22.45
C ARG A 239 -17.99 11.46 22.25
N LYS A 240 -17.53 11.35 20.99
CA LYS A 240 -16.40 10.49 20.61
C LYS A 240 -15.58 11.18 19.54
N ALA A 241 -14.28 10.97 19.58
CA ALA A 241 -13.39 11.33 18.48
C ALA A 241 -12.65 10.07 18.01
N PHE A 242 -12.43 9.94 16.71
CA PHE A 242 -11.42 9.04 16.19
C PHE A 242 -10.10 9.78 16.14
N ILE A 243 -9.08 9.10 16.62
CA ILE A 243 -7.71 9.59 16.64
C ILE A 243 -6.80 8.63 15.89
N ILE A 244 -5.76 9.18 15.27
CA ILE A 244 -4.61 8.42 14.80
C ILE A 244 -3.45 8.72 15.73
N ILE A 245 -2.81 7.67 16.23
CA ILE A 245 -1.57 7.74 17.02
C ILE A 245 -0.43 7.34 16.08
N PRO A 246 0.33 8.30 15.51
CA PRO A 246 1.31 7.99 14.47
C PRO A 246 2.43 7.06 14.94
N GLU A 247 2.91 7.25 16.19
CA GLU A 247 3.98 6.44 16.78
C GLU A 247 3.62 4.94 16.88
N LEU A 248 2.34 4.65 17.11
CA LEU A 248 1.81 3.29 17.20
C LEU A 248 1.28 2.78 15.85
N ALA A 249 1.25 3.65 14.83
CA ALA A 249 0.49 3.46 13.59
C ALA A 249 -0.91 2.90 13.86
N MET A 250 -1.60 3.48 14.83
CA MET A 250 -2.85 2.96 15.39
C MET A 250 -3.97 3.97 15.19
N GLU A 251 -5.13 3.48 14.75
CA GLU A 251 -6.38 4.25 14.70
C GLU A 251 -7.30 3.74 15.80
N THR A 252 -7.85 4.63 16.63
CA THR A 252 -8.75 4.25 17.72
C THR A 252 -9.77 5.34 18.02
N LYS A 253 -10.74 5.04 18.89
CA LYS A 253 -11.74 6.00 19.36
C LYS A 253 -11.47 6.37 20.80
N ILE A 254 -11.60 7.65 21.12
CA ILE A 254 -11.62 8.15 22.48
C ILE A 254 -12.98 8.76 22.80
N ARG A 255 -13.38 8.69 24.07
CA ARG A 255 -14.49 9.50 24.58
C ARG A 255 -13.94 10.86 24.97
N THR A 256 -14.59 11.92 24.53
CA THR A 256 -14.24 13.28 24.92
C THR A 256 -15.50 14.14 25.01
N ARG A 257 -15.47 15.11 25.92
CA ARG A 257 -16.46 16.20 26.03
C ARG A 257 -15.88 17.53 25.55
N GLU A 258 -14.59 17.54 25.24
CA GLU A 258 -13.87 18.72 24.76
C GLU A 258 -14.19 18.95 23.28
N ASN A 259 -14.25 20.22 22.89
CA ASN A 259 -14.55 20.61 21.54
C ASN A 259 -13.27 20.80 20.72
N PHE A 260 -12.62 19.69 20.36
CA PHE A 260 -11.47 19.69 19.45
C PHE A 260 -11.86 20.04 18.02
N GLN A 261 -10.94 20.54 17.21
CA GLN A 261 -11.08 20.65 15.77
C GLN A 261 -10.48 19.42 15.07
N LEU A 262 -10.85 19.21 13.80
CA LEU A 262 -10.17 18.20 12.99
C LEU A 262 -8.72 18.64 12.77
N ASP A 263 -7.82 17.67 12.79
CA ASP A 263 -6.36 17.81 12.72
C ASP A 263 -5.70 18.44 13.96
N ASP A 264 -6.45 18.70 15.04
CA ASP A 264 -5.85 19.03 16.34
C ASP A 264 -4.93 17.89 16.79
N THR A 265 -3.74 18.26 17.24
CA THR A 265 -2.81 17.35 17.89
C THR A 265 -3.03 17.40 19.40
N ILE A 266 -3.38 16.25 19.98
CA ILE A 266 -3.68 16.11 21.40
C ILE A 266 -2.73 15.12 22.05
N SER A 267 -2.43 15.38 23.33
CA SER A 267 -1.66 14.43 24.14
C SER A 267 -2.61 13.39 24.73
N VAL A 268 -2.29 12.11 24.57
CA VAL A 268 -3.09 11.01 25.08
C VAL A 268 -2.24 10.07 25.92
N ARG A 269 -2.86 9.43 26.90
CA ARG A 269 -2.27 8.32 27.65
C ARG A 269 -3.09 7.04 27.48
N VAL A 270 -2.42 5.89 27.55
CA VAL A 270 -3.13 4.60 27.67
C VAL A 270 -3.74 4.48 29.06
N THR A 271 -4.97 3.97 29.15
CA THR A 271 -5.68 3.75 30.43
C THR A 271 -6.04 2.29 30.66
N GLY A 272 -6.03 1.47 29.62
CA GLY A 272 -6.27 0.03 29.74
C GLY A 272 -6.09 -0.68 28.41
N VAL A 273 -5.88 -1.99 28.49
CA VAL A 273 -5.74 -2.89 27.34
C VAL A 273 -6.59 -4.13 27.59
N ASP A 274 -7.42 -4.49 26.62
CA ASP A 274 -8.17 -5.74 26.56
C ASP A 274 -7.64 -6.56 25.37
N LEU A 275 -6.78 -7.54 25.68
CA LEU A 275 -6.15 -8.40 24.68
C LEU A 275 -7.16 -9.33 23.96
N PRO A 276 -8.06 -10.04 24.68
CA PRO A 276 -9.12 -10.81 24.05
C PRO A 276 -9.98 -9.99 23.08
N GLU A 277 -10.40 -8.78 23.46
CA GLU A 277 -11.24 -7.91 22.64
C GLU A 277 -10.45 -7.04 21.64
N GLN A 278 -9.13 -7.25 21.53
CA GLN A 278 -8.25 -6.53 20.60
C GLN A 278 -8.33 -5.00 20.71
N THR A 279 -8.54 -4.48 21.93
CA THR A 279 -8.83 -3.06 22.17
C THR A 279 -7.88 -2.45 23.19
N ALA A 280 -7.45 -1.21 22.93
CA ALA A 280 -6.79 -0.36 23.93
C ALA A 280 -7.63 0.90 24.15
N TYR A 281 -7.65 1.36 25.40
CA TYR A 281 -8.36 2.56 25.83
C TYR A 281 -7.37 3.68 26.08
N PHE A 282 -7.73 4.87 25.61
CA PHE A 282 -6.93 6.07 25.75
C PHE A 282 -7.79 7.21 26.31
N GLN A 283 -7.14 8.14 26.99
CA GLN A 283 -7.74 9.37 27.49
C GLN A 283 -6.86 10.56 27.08
N CYS A 284 -7.49 11.68 26.73
CA CYS A 284 -6.78 12.96 26.58
C CYS A 284 -6.19 13.38 27.92
N LEU A 285 -4.97 13.90 27.89
CA LEU A 285 -4.29 14.53 29.02
C LEU A 285 -4.73 15.98 29.20
#